data_AF-A0A897MLD0-F1
#
_entry.id   AF-A0A897MLD0-F1
#
_cell.length_a   1.000
_cell.length_b   1.000
_cell.length_c   1.000
_cell.angle_alpha   90.00
_cell.angle_beta   90.00
_cell.angle_gamma   90.00
#
_symmetry.space_group_name_H-M   'P 1'
#
loop_
_entity.id
_entity.type
_entity.pdbx_description
1 polymer ?
#
loop_
_entity_poly.entity_id
_entity_poly.type
_entity_poly.pdbx_seq_one_letter_code
_entity_poly.pdbx_strand_id
1 'polypeptide(L)'
;MSSPVPALSAVPETIPAVLGTVLIATVFYGLTAHIAARYVLGDVRIEHGLMVGAVPAVIIVVGVQLLGAGAGLVLVVLAAIVADFLAIERLYDTECRFAAMITVVHFAISVLLGSVLGSMFVA
;
A
#
# COMPACT_ATOMS: atom_id res chain seq x y z
N MET A 1 27.24 35.04 -14.79
CA MET A 1 27.67 33.63 -14.81
C MET A 1 26.90 32.90 -13.73
N SER A 2 25.78 32.27 -14.09
CA SER A 2 24.99 31.42 -13.19
C SER A 2 25.64 30.04 -13.17
N SER A 3 26.30 29.69 -12.07
CA SER A 3 26.78 28.34 -11.83
C SER A 3 25.58 27.37 -11.93
N PRO A 4 25.66 26.26 -12.68
CA PRO A 4 24.62 25.26 -12.63
C PRO A 4 24.57 24.72 -11.20
N VAL A 5 23.42 24.87 -10.55
CA VAL A 5 23.10 24.12 -9.32
C VAL A 5 23.34 22.65 -9.67
N PRO A 6 24.16 21.90 -8.91
CA PRO A 6 24.31 20.49 -9.17
C PRO A 6 22.91 19.89 -9.11
N ALA A 7 22.44 19.35 -10.22
CA ALA A 7 21.26 18.52 -10.24
C ALA A 7 21.56 17.43 -9.21
N LEU A 8 20.87 17.48 -8.06
CA LEU A 8 20.91 16.42 -7.06
C LEU A 8 20.63 15.16 -7.86
N SER A 9 21.67 14.35 -8.04
CA SER A 9 21.60 13.20 -8.92
C SER A 9 20.52 12.32 -8.34
N ALA A 10 19.40 12.15 -9.04
CA ALA A 10 18.41 11.17 -8.67
C ALA A 10 19.15 9.83 -8.63
N VAL A 11 19.48 9.34 -7.43
CA VAL A 11 20.09 8.03 -7.27
C VAL A 11 19.09 7.07 -7.85
N PRO A 12 19.42 6.33 -8.94
CA PRO A 12 18.52 5.31 -9.44
C PRO A 12 18.21 4.35 -8.30
N GLU A 13 16.94 4.12 -8.00
CA GLU A 13 16.60 3.18 -6.94
C GLU A 13 17.19 1.82 -7.26
N THR A 14 18.10 1.37 -6.41
CA THR A 14 18.72 0.06 -6.56
C THR A 14 17.66 -1.02 -6.31
N ILE A 15 17.76 -2.17 -6.98
CA ILE A 15 16.83 -3.30 -6.76
C ILE A 15 16.68 -3.65 -5.26
N PRO A 16 17.74 -3.68 -4.43
CA PRO A 16 17.61 -3.90 -2.99
C PRO A 16 16.78 -2.83 -2.28
N ALA A 17 16.87 -1.56 -2.69
CA ALA A 17 16.08 -0.48 -2.09
C ALA A 17 14.59 -0.67 -2.39
N VAL A 18 14.23 -0.98 -3.65
CA VAL A 18 12.84 -1.26 -4.04
C VAL A 18 12.27 -2.43 -3.25
N LEU A 19 13.04 -3.54 -3.16
CA LEU A 19 12.63 -4.72 -2.39
C LEU A 19 12.46 -4.41 -0.90
N GLY A 20 13.34 -3.60 -0.33
CA GLY A 20 13.23 -3.15 1.07
C GLY A 20 11.94 -2.35 1.29
N THR A 21 11.64 -1.40 0.41
CA THR A 21 10.40 -0.61 0.47
C THR A 21 9.16 -1.49 0.32
N VAL A 22 9.16 -2.43 -0.63
CA VAL A 22 8.05 -3.39 -0.81
C VAL A 22 7.86 -4.24 0.44
N LEU A 23 8.93 -4.73 1.07
CA LEU A 23 8.84 -5.55 2.28
C LEU A 23 8.25 -4.75 3.45
N ILE A 24 8.73 -3.54 3.70
CA ILE A 24 8.20 -2.67 4.76
C ILE A 24 6.73 -2.33 4.49
N ALA A 25 6.40 -1.96 3.25
CA ALA A 25 5.03 -1.68 2.84
C ALA A 25 4.12 -2.91 2.99
N THR A 26 4.62 -4.11 2.69
CA THR A 26 3.88 -5.36 2.87
C THR A 26 3.53 -5.60 4.33
N VAL A 27 4.46 -5.35 5.25
CA VAL A 27 4.19 -5.45 6.70
C VAL A 27 3.16 -4.40 7.13
N PHE A 28 3.32 -3.16 6.67
CA PHE A 28 2.40 -2.07 6.98
C PHE A 28 0.97 -2.37 6.51
N TYR A 29 0.78 -2.64 5.23
CA TYR A 29 -0.53 -2.97 4.67
C TYR A 29 -1.02 -4.32 5.20
N GLY A 30 -0.14 -5.28 5.45
CA GLY A 30 -0.55 -6.57 5.97
C GLY A 30 -1.15 -6.47 7.37
N LEU A 31 -0.55 -5.64 8.22
CA LEU A 31 -1.07 -5.37 9.56
C LEU A 31 -2.43 -4.67 9.50
N THR A 32 -2.57 -3.62 8.67
CA THR A 32 -3.84 -2.90 8.55
C THR A 32 -4.92 -3.77 7.90
N ALA A 33 -4.57 -4.67 6.98
CA ALA A 33 -5.48 -5.63 6.35
C ALA A 33 -5.96 -6.67 7.35
N HIS A 34 -5.07 -7.20 8.19
CA HIS A 34 -5.45 -8.13 9.25
C HIS A 34 -6.41 -7.45 10.26
N ILE A 35 -6.14 -6.21 10.67
CA ILE A 35 -7.02 -5.46 11.57
C ILE A 35 -8.39 -5.24 10.91
N ALA A 36 -8.44 -4.83 9.65
CA ALA A 36 -9.68 -4.62 8.91
C ALA A 36 -10.50 -5.92 8.78
N ALA A 37 -9.85 -7.02 8.39
CA ALA A 37 -10.49 -8.31 8.28
C ALA A 37 -11.01 -8.80 9.64
N ARG A 38 -10.23 -8.60 10.72
CA ARG A 38 -10.64 -8.98 12.08
C ARG A 38 -11.83 -8.17 12.57
N TYR A 39 -11.88 -6.88 12.22
CA TYR A 39 -13.00 -6.00 12.55
C TYR A 39 -14.30 -6.43 11.85
N VAL A 40 -14.24 -6.87 10.59
CA VAL A 40 -15.42 -7.24 9.81
C VAL A 40 -15.85 -8.70 10.02
N LEU A 41 -14.90 -9.63 10.05
CA LEU A 41 -15.15 -11.07 10.04
C LEU A 41 -14.98 -11.75 11.41
N GLY A 42 -14.37 -11.07 12.38
CA GLY A 42 -14.02 -11.68 13.67
C GLY A 42 -12.68 -12.40 13.61
N ASP A 43 -12.61 -13.67 13.99
CA ASP A 43 -11.32 -14.37 14.08
C ASP A 43 -10.79 -14.77 12.69
N VAL A 44 -9.61 -14.27 12.34
CA VAL A 44 -8.99 -14.47 11.03
C VAL A 44 -7.50 -14.75 11.16
N ARG A 45 -6.97 -15.48 10.17
CA ARG A 45 -5.54 -15.81 10.08
C ARG A 45 -4.70 -14.59 9.71
N ILE A 46 -3.56 -14.41 10.37
CA ILE A 46 -2.65 -13.28 10.12
C ILE A 46 -1.91 -13.42 8.78
N GLU A 47 -1.69 -14.65 8.32
CA GLU A 47 -1.00 -14.95 7.07
C GLU A 47 -1.75 -14.37 5.88
N HIS A 48 -3.09 -14.43 5.90
CA HIS A 48 -3.93 -13.83 4.86
C HIS A 48 -3.79 -12.31 4.84
N GLY A 49 -3.69 -11.67 6.01
CA GLY A 49 -3.47 -10.23 6.11
C GLY A 49 -2.18 -9.82 5.41
N LEU A 50 -1.07 -10.51 5.70
CA LEU A 50 0.22 -10.25 5.04
C LEU A 50 0.17 -10.47 3.52
N MET A 51 -0.48 -11.54 3.06
CA MET A 51 -0.62 -11.80 1.63
C MET A 51 -1.48 -10.75 0.92
N VAL A 52 -2.57 -10.31 1.54
CA VAL A 52 -3.39 -9.20 1.04
C VAL A 52 -2.54 -7.93 0.99
N GLY A 53 -1.85 -7.58 2.07
CA GLY A 53 -1.03 -6.36 2.14
C GLY A 53 0.15 -6.31 1.15
N ALA A 54 0.65 -7.46 0.70
CA ALA A 54 1.67 -7.52 -0.35
C ALA A 54 1.17 -6.97 -1.69
N VAL A 55 -0.13 -7.10 -1.98
CA VAL A 55 -0.76 -6.66 -3.23
C VAL A 55 -0.70 -5.13 -3.40
N PRO A 56 -1.28 -4.31 -2.49
CA PRO A 56 -1.16 -2.87 -2.59
C PRO A 56 0.30 -2.39 -2.41
N ALA A 57 1.13 -3.10 -1.63
CA ALA A 57 2.55 -2.76 -1.49
C ALA A 57 3.29 -2.78 -2.83
N VAL A 58 3.15 -3.87 -3.60
CA VAL A 58 3.79 -3.99 -4.92
C VAL A 58 3.20 -2.98 -5.90
N ILE A 59 1.87 -2.86 -5.96
CA ILE A 59 1.21 -1.97 -6.92
C ILE A 59 1.58 -0.51 -6.66
N ILE A 60 1.58 -0.06 -5.41
CA ILE A 60 1.91 1.32 -5.07
C ILE A 60 3.39 1.59 -5.32
N VAL A 61 4.30 0.76 -4.79
CA VAL A 61 5.74 1.01 -4.94
C VAL A 61 6.16 0.97 -6.40
N VAL A 62 5.81 -0.08 -7.14
CA VAL A 62 6.21 -0.21 -8.56
C VAL A 62 5.41 0.74 -9.44
N GLY A 63 4.10 0.89 -9.20
CA GLY A 63 3.24 1.75 -9.99
C GLY A 63 3.64 3.22 -9.93
N VAL A 64 3.98 3.73 -8.74
CA VAL A 64 4.47 5.12 -8.59
C VAL A 64 5.80 5.31 -9.33
N GLN A 65 6.69 4.32 -9.33
CA GLN A 65 7.95 4.40 -10.09
C GLN A 65 7.74 4.43 -11.60
N LEU A 66 6.70 3.74 -12.10
CA LEU A 66 6.39 3.67 -13.54
C LEU A 66 5.58 4.88 -14.04
N LEU A 67 4.63 5.34 -13.24
CA LEU A 67 3.61 6.33 -13.64
C LEU A 67 3.82 7.71 -13.01
N GLY A 68 4.72 7.81 -12.03
CA GLY A 68 5.03 9.04 -11.28
C GLY A 68 4.01 9.36 -10.19
N ALA A 69 4.43 10.20 -9.25
CA ALA A 69 3.61 10.66 -8.11
C ALA A 69 2.61 11.78 -8.44
N GLY A 70 2.49 12.17 -9.72
CA GLY A 70 1.56 13.20 -10.20
C GLY A 70 0.20 12.61 -10.60
N ALA A 71 -0.25 12.89 -11.83
CA ALA A 71 -1.52 12.36 -12.34
C ALA A 71 -1.59 10.82 -12.34
N GLY A 72 -0.44 10.14 -12.49
CA GLY A 72 -0.34 8.68 -12.43
C GLY A 72 -0.72 8.08 -11.07
N LEU A 73 -0.57 8.83 -9.98
CA LEU A 73 -0.87 8.35 -8.62
C LEU A 73 -2.32 7.91 -8.46
N VAL A 74 -3.27 8.66 -9.03
CA VAL A 74 -4.70 8.32 -8.94
C VAL A 74 -4.97 6.96 -9.59
N LEU A 75 -4.37 6.70 -10.75
CA LEU A 75 -4.51 5.43 -11.43
C LEU A 75 -3.90 4.28 -10.63
N VAL A 76 -2.71 4.49 -10.04
CA VAL A 76 -2.03 3.51 -9.18
C VAL A 76 -2.86 3.17 -7.95
N VAL A 77 -3.42 4.19 -7.28
CA VAL A 77 -4.27 4.00 -6.10
C VAL A 77 -5.56 3.25 -6.46
N LEU A 78 -6.21 3.62 -7.57
CA LEU A 78 -7.40 2.89 -8.04
C LEU A 78 -7.07 1.43 -8.38
N ALA A 79 -5.95 1.17 -9.05
CA ALA A 79 -5.49 -0.19 -9.34
C ALA A 79 -5.21 -0.98 -8.06
N ALA A 80 -4.59 -0.34 -7.06
CA ALA A 80 -4.32 -0.95 -5.76
C ALA A 80 -5.62 -1.31 -5.03
N ILE A 81 -6.61 -0.42 -4.99
CA ILE A 81 -7.92 -0.67 -4.35
C ILE A 81 -8.66 -1.84 -5.02
N VAL A 82 -8.67 -1.87 -6.36
CA VAL A 82 -9.33 -2.96 -7.10
C VAL A 82 -8.63 -4.29 -6.85
N ALA A 83 -7.29 -4.31 -6.91
CA ALA A 83 -6.52 -5.51 -6.66
C ALA A 83 -6.64 -6.00 -5.20
N ASP A 84 -6.67 -5.07 -4.25
CA ASP A 84 -6.87 -5.36 -2.82
C ASP A 84 -8.24 -6.01 -2.57
N PHE A 85 -9.30 -5.44 -3.14
CA PHE A 85 -10.64 -6.04 -3.09
C PHE A 85 -10.66 -7.49 -3.61
N LEU A 86 -10.05 -7.72 -4.78
CA LEU A 86 -9.99 -9.05 -5.40
C LEU A 86 -9.12 -10.04 -4.59
N ALA A 87 -8.06 -9.55 -3.94
CA ALA A 87 -7.21 -10.33 -3.06
C ALA A 87 -7.97 -10.73 -1.79
N ILE A 88 -8.68 -9.78 -1.17
CA ILE A 88 -9.51 -10.02 0.02
C ILE A 88 -10.61 -11.04 -0.28
N GLU A 89 -11.36 -10.84 -1.37
CA GLU A 89 -12.44 -11.74 -1.79
C GLU A 89 -11.93 -13.18 -1.91
N ARG A 90 -10.76 -13.37 -2.55
CA ARG A 90 -10.18 -14.71 -2.78
C ARG A 90 -9.51 -15.32 -1.57
N LEU A 91 -8.76 -14.55 -0.78
CA LEU A 91 -8.00 -15.10 0.35
C LEU A 91 -8.89 -15.39 1.55
N TYR A 92 -9.90 -14.57 1.79
CA TYR A 92 -10.83 -14.76 2.90
C TYR A 92 -12.09 -15.55 2.50
N ASP A 93 -12.27 -15.88 1.22
CA ASP A 93 -13.42 -16.62 0.69
C ASP A 93 -14.75 -16.00 1.14
N THR A 94 -14.89 -14.69 0.91
CA THR A 94 -16.03 -13.91 1.40
C THR A 94 -16.93 -13.43 0.26
N GLU A 95 -18.21 -13.21 0.56
CA GLU A 95 -19.12 -12.50 -0.35
C GLU A 95 -18.59 -11.09 -0.67
N CYS A 96 -18.87 -10.59 -1.89
CA CYS A 96 -18.43 -9.28 -2.35
C CYS A 96 -18.75 -8.13 -1.39
N ARG A 97 -19.88 -8.22 -0.66
CA ARG A 97 -20.26 -7.20 0.33
C ARG A 97 -19.24 -7.09 1.46
N PHE A 98 -18.76 -8.22 1.98
CA PHE A 98 -17.78 -8.23 3.05
C PHE A 98 -16.39 -7.85 2.54
N ALA A 99 -15.99 -8.34 1.37
CA ALA A 99 -14.74 -7.92 0.73
C ALA A 99 -14.68 -6.39 0.52
N ALA A 100 -15.78 -5.78 0.07
CA ALA A 100 -15.88 -4.33 -0.09
C ALA A 100 -15.75 -3.60 1.25
N MET A 101 -16.43 -4.09 2.29
CA MET A 101 -16.35 -3.52 3.63
C MET A 101 -14.92 -3.57 4.19
N ILE A 102 -14.23 -4.72 4.06
CA ILE A 102 -12.85 -4.90 4.50
C ILE A 102 -11.92 -3.96 3.73
N THR A 103 -12.07 -3.87 2.39
CA THR A 103 -11.25 -2.98 1.54
C THR A 103 -11.37 -1.52 1.97
N VAL A 104 -12.60 -1.05 2.23
CA VAL A 104 -12.85 0.33 2.69
C VAL A 104 -12.20 0.58 4.06
N VAL A 105 -12.35 -0.35 5.00
CA VAL A 105 -11.76 -0.23 6.34
C VAL A 105 -10.23 -0.29 6.26
N HIS A 106 -9.67 -1.21 5.47
CA HIS A 106 -8.24 -1.35 5.24
C HIS A 106 -7.64 -0.07 4.66
N PHE A 107 -8.27 0.49 3.62
CA PHE A 107 -7.88 1.76 3.03
C PHE A 107 -7.90 2.90 4.06
N ALA A 108 -9.00 3.05 4.81
CA ALA A 108 -9.13 4.10 5.80
C ALA A 108 -8.07 4.00 6.91
N ILE A 109 -7.85 2.81 7.47
CA ILE A 109 -6.82 2.58 8.50
C ILE A 109 -5.43 2.89 7.92
N SER A 110 -5.14 2.44 6.70
CA SER A 110 -3.84 2.67 6.05
C SER A 110 -3.58 4.16 5.80
N VAL A 111 -4.58 4.91 5.34
CA VAL A 111 -4.46 6.37 5.16
C VAL A 111 -4.27 7.07 6.50
N LEU A 112 -5.04 6.71 7.53
CA LEU A 112 -4.94 7.33 8.86
C LEU A 112 -3.57 7.06 9.49
N LEU A 113 -3.17 5.79 9.56
CA LEU A 113 -1.89 5.40 10.15
C LEU A 113 -0.71 5.97 9.34
N GLY A 114 -0.78 5.91 8.01
CA GLY A 114 0.23 6.49 7.13
C GLY A 114 0.37 7.99 7.31
N SER A 115 -0.74 8.71 7.47
CA SER A 115 -0.73 10.16 7.71
C SER A 115 -0.12 10.51 9.07
N VAL A 116 -0.45 9.75 10.12
CA VAL A 116 0.15 9.93 11.46
C VAL A 116 1.65 9.64 11.43
N LEU A 117 2.08 8.54 10.82
CA LEU A 117 3.50 8.24 10.71
C LEU A 117 4.23 9.29 9.88
N GLY A 118 3.65 9.68 8.74
CA GLY A 118 4.22 10.70 7.85
C GLY A 118 4.40 12.06 8.55
N SER A 119 3.45 12.49 9.38
CA SER A 119 3.56 13.75 10.10
C SER A 119 4.69 13.76 11.14
N MET A 120 5.12 12.59 11.65
CA MET A 120 6.27 12.52 12.56
C MET A 120 7.62 12.84 11.88
N PHE A 121 7.69 12.78 10.55
CA PHE A 121 8.93 13.03 9.80
C PHE A 121 8.98 14.40 9.11
N VAL A 122 7.86 15.13 9.07
CA VAL A 122 7.69 16.41 8.37
C VAL A 122 7.61 17.60 9.36
N ALA A 123 8.21 17.45 10.56
CA ALA A 123 8.21 18.47 11.61
C ALA A 123 8.77 19.83 11.18
#